data_AF-A0A349SFZ1-F1
#
_entry.id   AF-A0A349SFZ1-F1
#
_cell.length_a   1.000
_cell.length_b   1.000
_cell.length_c   1.000
_cell.angle_alpha   90.00
_cell.angle_beta   90.00
_cell.angle_gamma   90.00
#
_symmetry.space_group_name_H-M   'P 1'
#
loop_
_entity.id
_entity.type
_entity.pdbx_description
1 polymer ?
#
loop_
_entity_poly.entity_id
_entity_poly.type
_entity_poly.pdbx_seq_one_letter_code
_entity_poly.pdbx_strand_id
1 'polypeptide(L)' 'MTHRANSIAARDIASVIHPQTNLQQHQTTGPEMTQRGDGVCIYDDDGREYIDATSGLWCASLGFATKRLAKVAYDQMC' A
#
# COMPACT_ATOMS: atom_id res chain seq x y z
N MET A 1 7.69 27.34 7.76
CA MET A 1 7.48 26.21 8.68
C MET A 1 6.88 25.07 7.87
N THR A 2 7.59 23.96 7.66
CA THR A 2 7.03 22.77 7.00
C THR A 2 6.01 22.13 7.93
N HIS A 3 4.74 22.46 7.74
CA HIS A 3 3.63 21.86 8.47
C HIS A 3 3.54 20.38 8.07
N ARG A 4 3.97 19.46 8.95
CA ARG A 4 3.74 18.03 8.74
C ARG A 4 2.24 17.79 8.80
N ALA A 5 1.67 17.27 7.72
CA ALA A 5 0.26 16.89 7.72
C ALA A 5 -0.02 15.78 8.77
N ASN A 6 -1.19 15.83 9.40
CA ASN A 6 -1.50 15.06 10.60
C ASN A 6 -2.01 13.62 10.36
N SER A 7 -2.14 13.19 9.10
CA SER A 7 -2.44 11.79 8.73
C SER A 7 -1.49 11.29 7.63
N ILE A 8 -1.41 9.97 7.43
CA ILE A 8 -0.60 9.38 6.35
C ILE A 8 -1.16 9.83 4.99
N ALA A 9 -2.47 9.75 4.79
CA ALA A 9 -3.14 10.22 3.58
C ALA A 9 -2.85 11.70 3.28
N ALA A 10 -2.86 12.58 4.28
CA ALA A 10 -2.56 13.99 4.07
C ALA A 10 -1.08 14.24 3.74
N ARG A 11 -0.16 13.40 4.24
CA ARG A 11 1.27 13.46 3.87
C ARG A 11 1.49 12.94 2.45
N ASP A 12 0.77 11.90 2.06
CA ASP A 12 0.76 11.34 0.70
C ASP A 12 0.35 12.41 -0.32
N ILE A 13 -0.83 13.01 -0.15
CA ILE A 13 -1.33 14.09 -1.03
C ILE A 13 -0.31 15.24 -1.15
N ALA A 14 0.38 15.58 -0.05
CA ALA A 14 1.32 16.68 -0.02
C ALA A 14 2.68 16.38 -0.67
N SER A 15 3.05 15.10 -0.86
CA SER A 15 4.45 14.72 -1.12
C SER A 15 4.65 13.70 -2.25
N VAL A 16 3.61 12.99 -2.68
CA VAL A 16 3.73 11.87 -3.64
C VAL A 16 3.01 12.21 -4.95
N ILE A 17 3.70 12.00 -6.07
CA ILE A 17 3.10 12.02 -7.41
C ILE A 17 2.80 10.58 -7.80
N HIS A 18 1.53 10.20 -7.79
CA HIS A 18 1.12 8.82 -8.03
C HIS A 18 1.16 8.44 -9.51
N PRO A 19 1.72 7.27 -9.86
CA PRO A 19 1.65 6.75 -11.22
C PRO A 19 0.19 6.41 -11.57
N GLN A 20 -0.15 6.57 -12.86
CA GLN A 20 -1.45 6.15 -13.43
C GLN A 20 -2.69 6.69 -12.68
N THR A 21 -2.56 7.85 -12.04
CA THR A 21 -3.61 8.45 -11.21
C THR A 21 -3.95 9.84 -11.73
N ASN A 22 -5.22 10.23 -11.70
CA ASN A 22 -5.63 11.61 -11.93
C ASN A 22 -5.23 12.48 -10.73
N LEU A 23 -4.15 13.27 -10.89
CA LEU A 23 -3.58 14.06 -9.80
C LEU A 23 -4.53 15.13 -9.25
N GLN A 24 -5.40 15.71 -10.09
CA GLN A 24 -6.36 16.71 -9.63
C GLN A 24 -7.44 16.08 -8.76
N GLN A 25 -7.96 14.92 -9.16
CA GLN A 25 -8.94 14.18 -8.36
C GLN A 25 -8.32 13.62 -7.07
N HIS A 26 -7.06 13.18 -7.12
CA HIS A 26 -6.32 12.67 -5.95
C HIS A 26 -6.26 13.69 -4.81
N GLN A 27 -6.12 14.98 -5.14
CA GLN A 27 -6.08 16.05 -4.13
C GLN A 27 -7.37 16.15 -3.30
N THR A 28 -8.52 15.76 -3.87
CA THR A 28 -9.82 15.86 -3.20
C THR A 28 -10.31 14.53 -2.63
N THR A 29 -10.07 13.43 -3.35
CA THR A 29 -10.50 12.08 -2.92
C THR A 29 -9.52 11.45 -1.94
N GLY A 30 -8.22 11.72 -2.12
CA GLY A 30 -7.15 11.10 -1.36
C GLY A 30 -6.81 9.67 -1.80
N PRO A 31 -5.72 9.10 -1.25
CA PRO A 31 -5.32 7.71 -1.47
C PRO A 31 -6.20 6.73 -0.70
N GLU A 32 -6.30 5.50 -1.21
CA GLU A 32 -6.70 4.34 -0.40
C GLU A 32 -5.44 3.75 0.27
N MET A 33 -5.39 3.72 1.60
CA MET A 33 -4.20 3.35 2.34
C MET A 33 -4.19 1.85 2.66
N THR A 34 -3.42 1.03 1.94
CA THR A 34 -3.22 -0.38 2.29
C THR A 34 -2.20 -0.54 3.42
N GLN A 35 -2.56 -1.23 4.50
CA GLN A 35 -1.71 -1.41 5.69
C GLN A 35 -1.03 -2.79 5.74
N ARG A 36 -1.73 -3.85 5.33
CA ARG A 36 -1.20 -5.23 5.34
C ARG A 36 -1.87 -6.11 4.30
N GLY A 37 -1.31 -7.31 4.07
CA GLY A 37 -1.95 -8.37 3.29
C GLY A 37 -1.73 -9.74 3.93
N ASP A 38 -2.61 -10.69 3.63
CA ASP A 38 -2.54 -12.09 4.04
C ASP A 38 -3.20 -12.98 2.99
N GLY A 39 -2.45 -13.94 2.42
CA GLY A 39 -2.94 -14.77 1.33
C GLY A 39 -3.37 -13.93 0.12
N VAL A 40 -4.62 -14.08 -0.32
CA VAL A 40 -5.20 -13.32 -1.45
C VAL A 40 -5.86 -12.00 -1.03
N CYS A 41 -5.79 -11.64 0.26
CA CYS A 41 -6.48 -10.47 0.80
C CYS A 41 -5.49 -9.35 1.16
N ILE A 42 -5.96 -8.11 1.02
CA ILE A 42 -5.33 -6.90 1.54
C ILE A 42 -6.28 -6.18 2.50
N TYR A 43 -5.70 -5.36 3.38
CA TYR A 43 -6.42 -4.65 4.42
C TYR A 43 -6.02 -3.18 4.41
N ASP A 44 -7.02 -2.29 4.46
CA ASP A 44 -6.78 -0.87 4.62
C ASP A 44 -6.42 -0.49 6.07
N ASP A 45 -6.16 0.80 6.31
CA ASP A 45 -5.81 1.34 7.62
C ASP A 45 -6.99 1.44 8.60
N ASP A 46 -8.23 1.29 8.12
CA ASP A 46 -9.44 1.10 8.92
C ASP A 46 -9.73 -0.38 9.22
N GLY A 47 -8.92 -1.30 8.67
CA GLY A 47 -9.00 -2.74 8.88
C GLY A 47 -10.00 -3.47 8.00
N ARG A 48 -10.58 -2.81 6.99
CA ARG A 48 -11.48 -3.45 6.03
C ARG A 48 -10.70 -4.36 5.10
N GLU A 49 -11.27 -5.52 4.84
CA GLU A 49 -10.68 -6.59 4.02
C GLU A 49 -11.15 -6.49 2.56
N TYR A 50 -10.21 -6.71 1.64
CA TYR A 50 -10.46 -6.77 0.20
C TYR A 50 -9.76 -7.99 -0.38
N ILE A 51 -10.43 -8.71 -1.28
CA ILE A 51 -9.77 -9.71 -2.13
C ILE A 51 -9.00 -8.97 -3.22
N ASP A 52 -7.70 -9.20 -3.30
CA ASP A 52 -6.87 -8.72 -4.40
C ASP A 52 -6.96 -9.70 -5.58
N ALA A 53 -7.90 -9.41 -6.48
CA ALA A 53 -8.13 -10.20 -7.68
C ALA A 53 -7.08 -9.97 -8.79
N THR A 54 -6.18 -8.99 -8.64
CA THR A 54 -5.17 -8.64 -9.65
C THR A 54 -3.75 -8.99 -9.24
N SER A 55 -3.56 -9.53 -8.03
CA SER A 55 -2.23 -9.83 -7.47
C SER A 55 -1.33 -8.58 -7.45
N GLY A 56 -1.89 -7.48 -6.98
CA GLY A 56 -1.34 -6.13 -6.99
C GLY A 56 -1.38 -5.59 -8.40
N LEU A 57 -0.21 -5.50 -9.02
CA LEU A 57 -0.06 -5.22 -10.45
C LEU A 57 0.54 -6.44 -11.15
N TRP A 58 -0.16 -7.58 -11.04
CA TRP A 58 0.21 -8.85 -11.69
C TRP A 58 1.54 -9.44 -11.18
N CYS A 59 1.95 -9.13 -9.96
CA CYS A 59 3.27 -9.47 -9.43
C CYS A 59 3.24 -10.35 -8.17
N ALA A 60 2.16 -10.31 -7.39
CA ALA A 60 2.03 -11.08 -6.15
C ALA A 60 1.49 -12.50 -6.38
N SER A 61 2.14 -13.29 -7.25
CA SER A 61 1.62 -14.62 -7.67
C SER A 61 1.47 -15.65 -6.54
N LEU A 62 2.15 -15.45 -5.41
CA LEU A 62 2.04 -16.31 -4.22
C LEU A 62 1.18 -15.68 -3.11
N GLY A 63 0.50 -14.58 -3.43
CA GLY A 63 -0.22 -13.75 -2.45
C GLY A 63 0.72 -12.98 -1.53
N PHE A 64 0.13 -12.43 -0.47
CA PHE A 64 0.81 -11.63 0.54
C PHE A 64 1.19 -12.46 1.78
N ALA A 65 2.13 -11.95 2.57
CA ALA A 65 2.61 -12.57 3.81
C ALA A 65 3.24 -13.98 3.68
N THR A 66 3.90 -14.28 2.55
CA THR A 66 4.61 -15.56 2.39
C THR A 66 5.83 -15.65 3.32
N LYS A 67 5.67 -16.29 4.49
CA LYS A 67 6.72 -16.44 5.52
C LYS A 67 8.05 -16.95 4.99
N ARG A 68 8.04 -17.89 4.03
CA ARG A 68 9.26 -18.43 3.40
C ARG A 68 10.03 -17.35 2.64
N LEU A 69 9.35 -16.52 1.86
CA LEU A 69 10.00 -15.44 1.10
C LEU A 69 10.54 -14.36 2.03
N ALA A 70 9.74 -13.95 3.03
CA ALA A 70 10.18 -12.98 4.03
C ALA A 70 11.43 -13.47 4.79
N LYS A 71 11.48 -14.75 5.17
CA LYS A 71 12.65 -15.34 5.84
C LYS A 71 13.90 -15.30 4.94
N VAL A 72 13.80 -15.74 3.69
CA VAL A 72 14.97 -15.76 2.77
C VAL A 72 15.49 -14.34 2.52
N ALA A 73 14.59 -13.36 2.37
CA ALA A 73 14.97 -11.96 2.23
C ALA A 73 15.70 -11.43 3.48
N TYR A 74 15.20 -11.75 4.68
CA TYR A 74 15.84 -11.41 5.95
C TYR A 74 17.24 -12.03 6.08
N ASP A 75 17.36 -13.34 5.86
CA ASP A 75 18.63 -14.07 5.96
C ASP A 75 19.70 -13.55 4.98
N GLN A 76 19.30 -12.88 3.89
CA GLN A 76 20.21 -12.36 2.88
C GLN A 76 20.64 -10.90 3.13
N MET A 77 19.80 -10.11 3.82
CA MET A 77 20.09 -8.70 4.14
C MET A 77 20.86 -8.54 5.46
N CYS A 78 20.71 -9.49 6.38
CA CYS A 78 21.37 -9.53 7.67
C CYS A 78 22.56 -10.49 7.66
#